data_AF-A0A812LZX1-F1
#
_entry.id   AF-A0A812LZX1-F1
#
_cell.length_a   1.000
_cell.length_b   1.000
_cell.length_c   1.000
_cell.angle_alpha   90.00
_cell.angle_beta   90.00
_cell.angle_gamma   90.00
#
_symmetry.space_group_name_H-M   'P 1'
#
loop_
_entity.id
_entity.type
_entity.pdbx_description
1 polymer ?
#
loop_
_entity_poly.entity_id
_entity_poly.type
_entity_poly.pdbx_seq_one_letter_code
_entity_poly.pdbx_strand_id
1 'polypeptide(L)'
;MRVLGLFAGLASAAAVSPSVCGSHPETVPDCDKPDKGSCGNACCVAELDLSMDPAKAYAQTLDVLKGLQDDGFSYVTGGDPNPGDDLRPYNVSKPKPFKFIFQGRHDAPKYKGPNADILDFAIYESGSGSVLRMSSLSRIHGALGDAGQNFKTLAFLAEKLGSSKPTPVHGCGLPVASSPSSMQRGGFFDVATQTSPSVCGPSPSKVPDCDKPDMGSCGNACCLAELDLAMDPAKVYAQTLDALKSLQDDGFNYVTGGDPNPGDDLRPYNITEPKPFKFIFQGRHDAPKYKGPNADILDFAIYESGSGSVLRMFSLSRIHGALGDAGQNYKTLSFLAQKLVASQKIVPKYGCGLTTNAHVEILL
;
A
#
# COMPACT_ATOMS: atom_id res chain seq x y z
N MET A 1 8.84 -64.77 16.65
CA MET A 1 8.87 -63.49 17.40
C MET A 1 9.42 -62.40 16.49
N ARG A 2 8.56 -61.56 15.92
CA ARG A 2 8.96 -60.35 15.17
C ARG A 2 8.61 -59.16 16.07
N VAL A 3 9.63 -58.43 16.51
CA VAL A 3 9.48 -57.19 17.26
C VAL A 3 9.22 -56.08 16.23
N LEU A 4 7.98 -55.60 16.14
CA LEU A 4 7.67 -54.35 15.43
C LEU A 4 8.13 -53.19 16.32
N GLY A 5 9.19 -52.50 15.92
CA GLY A 5 9.57 -51.21 16.50
C GLY A 5 8.65 -50.12 15.96
N LEU A 6 7.81 -49.54 16.83
CA LEU A 6 7.13 -48.27 16.56
C LEU A 6 8.17 -47.15 16.63
N PHE A 7 8.59 -46.62 15.48
CA PHE A 7 9.20 -45.30 15.42
C PHE A 7 8.08 -44.26 15.46
N ALA A 8 7.80 -43.73 16.66
CA ALA A 8 7.01 -42.52 16.81
C ALA A 8 7.86 -41.34 16.31
N GLY A 9 7.70 -40.98 15.04
CA GLY A 9 8.23 -39.73 14.51
C GLY A 9 7.50 -38.57 15.16
N LEU A 10 8.13 -37.94 16.15
CA LEU A 10 7.78 -36.60 16.62
C LEU A 10 8.04 -35.64 15.46
N ALA A 11 7.02 -35.37 14.65
CA ALA A 11 7.03 -34.22 13.77
C ALA A 11 7.13 -32.97 14.65
N SER A 12 8.32 -32.37 14.72
CA SER A 12 8.47 -31.03 15.29
C SER A 12 7.59 -30.11 14.46
N ALA A 13 6.50 -29.61 15.07
CA ALA A 13 5.79 -28.48 14.52
C ALA A 13 6.82 -27.36 14.36
N ALA A 14 7.15 -27.00 13.12
CA ALA A 14 8.05 -25.89 12.86
C ALA A 14 7.52 -24.67 13.61
N ALA A 15 8.34 -24.11 14.50
CA ALA A 15 7.96 -22.94 15.26
C ALA A 15 7.61 -21.84 14.26
N VAL A 16 6.37 -21.33 14.34
CA VAL A 16 5.91 -20.23 13.51
C VAL A 16 6.74 -19.00 13.88
N SER A 17 7.29 -18.29 12.89
CA SER A 17 8.13 -17.11 13.14
C SER A 17 7.38 -16.10 14.03
N PRO A 18 8.05 -15.46 15.01
CA PRO A 18 7.43 -14.46 15.88
C PRO A 18 6.91 -13.23 15.13
N SER A 19 7.27 -13.06 13.86
CA SER A 19 6.82 -11.98 12.99
C SER A 19 5.44 -12.19 12.36
N VAL A 20 4.78 -13.34 12.57
CA VAL A 20 3.48 -13.65 11.94
C VAL A 20 2.35 -13.92 12.93
N CYS A 21 1.13 -13.59 12.52
CA CYS A 21 -0.08 -13.75 13.34
C CYS A 21 -0.62 -15.19 13.41
N GLY A 22 -0.30 -16.03 12.40
CA GLY A 22 -0.74 -17.41 12.36
C GLY A 22 -2.27 -17.58 12.28
N SER A 23 -2.77 -18.74 12.72
CA SER A 23 -4.21 -19.09 12.65
C SER A 23 -5.03 -18.61 13.84
N HIS A 24 -4.39 -18.15 14.92
CA HIS A 24 -5.01 -17.67 16.16
C HIS A 24 -4.54 -16.24 16.49
N PRO A 25 -4.77 -15.28 15.57
CA PRO A 25 -4.28 -13.91 15.70
C PRO A 25 -4.74 -13.22 17.00
N GLU A 26 -5.91 -13.59 17.52
CA GLU A 26 -6.46 -13.07 18.77
C GLU A 26 -5.58 -13.34 20.01
N THR A 27 -4.67 -14.30 19.92
CA THR A 27 -3.74 -14.65 21.00
C THR A 27 -2.32 -14.15 20.78
N VAL A 28 -2.03 -13.60 19.60
CA VAL A 28 -0.68 -13.17 19.23
C VAL A 28 -0.53 -11.67 19.46
N PRO A 29 0.48 -11.23 20.23
CA PRO A 29 0.72 -9.80 20.45
C PRO A 29 0.84 -9.05 19.12
N ASP A 30 0.19 -7.88 19.03
CA ASP A 30 0.18 -6.96 17.89
C ASP A 30 -0.65 -7.41 16.68
N CYS A 31 -1.36 -8.54 16.76
CA CYS A 31 -2.31 -8.98 15.74
C CYS A 31 -3.74 -8.49 15.99
N ASP A 32 -3.96 -7.70 17.05
CA ASP A 32 -5.23 -7.09 17.43
C ASP A 32 -5.60 -5.87 16.56
N LYS A 33 -4.85 -5.61 15.48
CA LYS A 33 -4.94 -4.40 14.65
C LYS A 33 -5.25 -4.68 13.17
N PRO A 34 -6.31 -5.44 12.86
CA PRO A 34 -6.64 -5.78 11.47
C PRO A 34 -7.03 -4.53 10.66
N ASP A 35 -6.38 -4.34 9.51
CA ASP A 35 -6.72 -3.25 8.59
C ASP A 35 -7.78 -3.68 7.56
N LYS A 36 -9.01 -3.20 7.75
CA LYS A 36 -10.15 -3.59 6.92
C LYS A 36 -10.26 -2.76 5.63
N GLY A 37 -9.20 -2.75 4.83
CA GLY A 37 -9.20 -2.21 3.47
C GLY A 37 -8.93 -0.70 3.39
N SER A 38 -8.05 -0.16 4.24
CA SER A 38 -7.73 1.27 4.22
C SER A 38 -7.11 1.68 2.88
N CYS A 39 -6.27 0.83 2.30
CA CYS A 39 -5.66 1.04 0.99
C CYS A 39 -6.43 0.34 -0.15
N GLY A 40 -7.73 0.04 -0.01
CA GLY A 40 -8.42 -0.86 -0.96
C GLY A 40 -8.00 -2.33 -0.85
N ASN A 41 -6.91 -2.60 -0.13
CA ASN A 41 -6.50 -3.87 0.46
C ASN A 41 -6.02 -3.61 1.90
N ALA A 42 -5.69 -4.65 2.66
CA ALA A 42 -5.07 -4.47 3.98
C ALA A 42 -3.69 -3.81 3.85
N CYS A 43 -3.51 -2.70 4.57
CA CYS A 43 -2.25 -1.99 4.67
C CYS A 43 -2.03 -1.39 6.06
N CYS A 44 -0.78 -1.04 6.35
CA CYS A 44 -0.40 -0.31 7.54
C CYS A 44 0.74 0.65 7.22
N VAL A 45 0.62 1.91 7.63
CA VAL A 45 1.70 2.89 7.64
C VAL A 45 1.89 3.32 9.09
N ALA A 46 3.12 3.25 9.58
CA ALA A 46 3.45 3.64 10.95
C ALA A 46 4.80 4.36 11.00
N GLU A 47 4.99 5.16 12.04
CA GLU A 47 6.22 5.91 12.28
C GLU A 47 6.90 5.48 13.56
N LEU A 48 8.23 5.54 13.53
CA LEU A 48 9.08 5.23 14.65
C LEU A 48 10.06 6.37 14.88
N ASP A 49 9.93 7.07 16.00
CA ASP A 49 10.90 8.04 16.44
C ASP A 49 12.19 7.32 16.88
N LEU A 50 13.32 7.76 16.34
CA LEU A 50 14.63 7.19 16.59
C LEU A 50 15.57 8.26 17.13
N SER A 51 16.16 8.01 18.30
CA SER A 51 17.16 8.87 18.95
C SER A 51 18.55 8.74 18.32
N MET A 52 18.61 8.73 16.98
CA MET A 52 19.84 8.67 16.21
C MET A 52 19.70 9.46 14.91
N ASP A 53 20.83 9.87 14.33
CA ASP A 53 20.83 10.56 13.05
C ASP A 53 20.30 9.65 11.91
N PRO A 54 19.79 10.24 10.82
CA PRO A 54 19.21 9.48 9.71
C PRO A 54 20.14 8.43 9.08
N ALA A 55 21.45 8.67 9.05
CA ALA A 55 22.40 7.74 8.42
C ALA A 55 22.61 6.50 9.29
N LYS A 56 22.68 6.68 10.61
CA LYS A 56 22.71 5.57 11.56
C LYS A 56 21.39 4.79 11.57
N ALA A 57 20.25 5.50 11.54
CA ALA A 57 18.94 4.85 11.41
C ALA A 57 18.86 3.97 10.15
N TYR A 58 19.27 4.51 9.00
CA TYR A 58 19.33 3.76 7.75
C TYR A 58 20.19 2.50 7.85
N ALA A 59 21.43 2.64 8.32
CA ALA A 59 22.35 1.50 8.45
C ALA A 59 21.79 0.43 9.40
N GLN A 60 21.25 0.83 10.55
CA GLN A 60 20.69 -0.09 11.53
C GLN A 60 19.43 -0.81 11.00
N THR A 61 18.53 -0.12 10.31
CA THR A 61 17.36 -0.75 9.70
C THR A 61 17.75 -1.73 8.60
N LEU A 62 18.75 -1.39 7.79
CA LEU A 62 19.23 -2.28 6.75
C LEU A 62 19.90 -3.54 7.33
N ASP A 63 20.69 -3.40 8.38
CA ASP A 63 21.33 -4.53 9.07
C ASP A 63 20.28 -5.45 9.71
N VAL A 64 19.25 -4.88 10.33
CA VAL A 64 18.10 -5.65 10.86
C VAL A 64 17.38 -6.40 9.75
N LEU A 65 17.01 -5.74 8.64
CA LEU A 65 16.32 -6.41 7.53
C LEU A 65 17.14 -7.56 6.94
N LYS A 66 18.47 -7.39 6.82
CA LYS A 66 19.37 -8.43 6.32
C LYS A 66 19.57 -9.57 7.32
N GLY A 67 19.47 -9.30 8.62
CA GLY A 67 19.60 -10.28 9.70
C GLY A 67 18.34 -11.10 9.97
N LEU A 68 17.18 -10.68 9.46
CA LEU A 68 15.87 -11.29 9.72
C LEU A 68 15.38 -12.20 8.58
N GLN A 69 16.29 -12.77 7.77
CA GLN A 69 15.93 -13.65 6.66
C GLN A 69 15.17 -14.90 7.11
N ASP A 70 15.57 -15.49 8.25
CA ASP A 70 14.88 -16.66 8.83
C ASP A 70 13.48 -16.31 9.36
N ASP A 71 13.22 -15.03 9.62
CA ASP A 71 11.92 -14.49 9.99
C ASP A 71 11.10 -13.99 8.78
N GLY A 72 11.58 -14.26 7.57
CA GLY A 72 10.88 -13.93 6.31
C GLY A 72 11.16 -12.53 5.78
N PHE A 73 12.05 -11.75 6.39
CA PHE A 73 12.37 -10.41 5.91
C PHE A 73 13.44 -10.44 4.82
N SER A 74 13.31 -9.55 3.85
CA SER A 74 14.36 -9.31 2.87
C SER A 74 14.44 -7.85 2.49
N TYR A 75 15.66 -7.37 2.25
CA TYR A 75 15.90 -6.09 1.60
C TYR A 75 15.79 -6.24 0.08
N VAL A 76 15.04 -5.36 -0.56
CA VAL A 76 14.85 -5.38 -2.01
C VAL A 76 15.89 -4.46 -2.66
N THR A 77 16.85 -5.09 -3.35
CA THR A 77 17.76 -4.39 -4.26
C THR A 77 17.17 -4.43 -5.67
N GLY A 78 16.99 -3.27 -6.31
CA GLY A 78 16.69 -3.22 -7.74
C GLY A 78 15.65 -2.18 -8.16
N GLY A 79 15.73 -1.79 -9.44
CA GLY A 79 14.98 -0.70 -10.06
C GLY A 79 15.91 0.14 -10.95
N ASP A 80 15.39 0.67 -12.06
CA ASP A 80 16.09 1.60 -12.97
C ASP A 80 16.80 2.73 -12.17
N PRO A 81 18.02 3.17 -12.55
CA PRO A 81 18.83 4.07 -11.73
C PRO A 81 18.15 5.44 -11.55
N ASN A 82 17.47 5.64 -10.42
CA ASN A 82 17.18 6.94 -9.77
C ASN A 82 16.22 6.78 -8.58
N PRO A 83 16.48 7.50 -7.48
CA PRO A 83 17.72 7.48 -6.72
C PRO A 83 17.94 6.10 -6.08
N GLY A 84 19.19 5.76 -5.76
CA GLY A 84 19.42 4.70 -4.75
C GLY A 84 18.88 5.14 -3.39
N ASP A 85 19.13 4.35 -2.35
CA ASP A 85 18.53 4.63 -1.03
C ASP A 85 18.80 6.04 -0.48
N ASP A 86 19.92 6.67 -0.86
CA ASP A 86 20.38 7.95 -0.35
C ASP A 86 19.77 9.15 -1.09
N LEU A 87 18.92 9.90 -0.38
CA LEU A 87 18.25 11.10 -0.87
C LEU A 87 19.00 12.40 -0.57
N ARG A 88 20.08 12.35 0.21
CA ARG A 88 20.83 13.56 0.62
C ARG A 88 21.35 14.37 -0.57
N PRO A 89 21.83 13.76 -1.69
CA PRO A 89 22.25 14.52 -2.87
C PRO A 89 21.14 15.37 -3.50
N TYR A 90 19.87 15.06 -3.24
CA TYR A 90 18.71 15.72 -3.85
C TYR A 90 18.15 16.86 -3.00
N ASN A 91 18.68 17.08 -1.79
CA ASN A 91 18.29 18.18 -0.88
C ASN A 91 16.76 18.29 -0.64
N VAL A 92 16.09 17.14 -0.48
CA VAL A 92 14.66 17.09 -0.18
C VAL A 92 14.40 17.74 1.19
N SER A 93 13.67 18.86 1.19
CA SER A 93 13.37 19.63 2.40
C SER A 93 11.87 19.74 2.70
N LYS A 94 11.01 19.36 1.76
CA LYS A 94 9.54 19.46 1.87
C LYS A 94 8.88 18.19 1.34
N PRO A 95 7.75 17.76 1.94
CA PRO A 95 7.13 18.31 3.16
C PRO A 95 7.92 17.95 4.43
N LYS A 96 8.81 16.96 4.34
CA LYS A 96 9.75 16.55 5.40
C LYS A 96 11.17 16.47 4.82
N PRO A 97 12.21 16.63 5.65
CA PRO A 97 13.60 16.54 5.22
C PRO A 97 14.06 15.08 5.08
N PHE A 98 13.51 14.37 4.08
CA PHE A 98 13.84 12.98 3.79
C PHE A 98 15.32 12.82 3.41
N LYS A 99 15.98 11.82 4.00
CA LYS A 99 17.40 11.50 3.78
C LYS A 99 17.59 10.11 3.16
N PHE A 100 16.69 9.17 3.45
CA PHE A 100 16.75 7.83 2.88
C PHE A 100 15.36 7.33 2.48
N ILE A 101 15.31 6.49 1.46
CA ILE A 101 14.11 5.76 1.01
C ILE A 101 14.53 4.38 0.52
N PHE A 102 13.86 3.31 0.92
CA PHE A 102 14.25 1.96 0.52
C PHE A 102 13.08 0.99 0.68
N GLN A 103 13.25 -0.24 0.18
CA GLN A 103 12.18 -1.23 0.17
C GLN A 103 12.64 -2.57 0.74
N GLY A 104 11.69 -3.32 1.27
CA GLY A 104 11.85 -4.68 1.71
C GLY A 104 10.65 -5.55 1.37
N ARG A 105 10.67 -6.78 1.85
CA ARG A 105 9.54 -7.70 1.84
C ARG A 105 9.45 -8.46 3.15
N HIS A 106 8.25 -8.94 3.44
CA HIS A 106 8.00 -9.88 4.51
C HIS A 106 7.23 -11.09 3.97
N ASP A 107 7.88 -12.25 4.01
CA ASP A 107 7.29 -13.55 3.72
C ASP A 107 6.63 -14.10 4.99
N ALA A 108 5.38 -14.52 4.89
CA ALA A 108 4.75 -15.37 5.89
C ALA A 108 4.85 -16.85 5.45
N PRO A 109 4.74 -17.83 6.37
CA PRO A 109 4.82 -19.25 6.02
C PRO A 109 3.93 -19.67 4.84
N LYS A 110 2.72 -19.09 4.75
CA LYS A 110 1.75 -19.34 3.67
C LYS A 110 1.92 -18.41 2.46
N TYR A 111 2.50 -17.22 2.65
CA TYR A 111 2.54 -16.16 1.65
C TYR A 111 3.98 -15.74 1.39
N LYS A 112 4.58 -16.27 0.33
CA LYS A 112 5.99 -16.08 0.01
C LYS A 112 6.22 -15.49 -1.37
N GLY A 113 7.39 -14.87 -1.56
CA GLY A 113 7.90 -14.44 -2.85
C GLY A 113 6.98 -13.41 -3.53
N PRO A 114 6.33 -13.73 -4.66
CA PRO A 114 5.41 -12.80 -5.31
C PRO A 114 4.19 -12.41 -4.48
N ASN A 115 3.84 -13.15 -3.43
CA ASN A 115 2.71 -12.86 -2.54
C ASN A 115 3.15 -12.31 -1.17
N ALA A 116 4.45 -12.10 -0.99
CA ALA A 116 5.01 -11.46 0.21
C ALA A 116 4.51 -10.04 0.36
N ASP A 117 4.36 -9.55 1.58
CA ASP A 117 3.99 -8.16 1.82
C ASP A 117 5.10 -7.24 1.30
N ILE A 118 4.69 -6.09 0.76
CA ILE A 118 5.63 -5.03 0.36
C ILE A 118 5.93 -4.20 1.59
N LEU A 119 7.22 -4.00 1.86
CA LEU A 119 7.66 -3.05 2.86
C LEU A 119 8.30 -1.85 2.18
N ASP A 120 7.84 -0.66 2.55
CA ASP A 120 8.43 0.60 2.10
C ASP A 120 8.90 1.41 3.30
N PHE A 121 10.08 2.03 3.16
CA PHE A 121 10.74 2.75 4.24
C PHE A 121 11.17 4.12 3.76
N ALA A 122 10.91 5.15 4.57
CA ALA A 122 11.48 6.46 4.38
C ALA A 122 12.00 7.00 5.72
N ILE A 123 13.18 7.61 5.70
CA ILE A 123 13.79 8.21 6.89
C ILE A 123 13.92 9.70 6.68
N TYR A 124 13.37 10.49 7.60
CA TYR A 124 13.54 11.94 7.62
C TYR A 124 14.13 12.42 8.94
N GLU A 125 14.80 13.55 8.86
CA GLU A 125 15.37 14.24 10.03
C GLU A 125 14.26 14.88 10.88
N SER A 126 14.32 14.69 12.21
CA SER A 126 13.36 15.24 13.15
C SER A 126 14.05 15.59 14.48
N GLY A 127 14.09 16.88 14.80
CA GLY A 127 14.78 17.37 16.00
C GLY A 127 16.26 16.96 16.02
N SER A 128 16.70 16.33 17.11
CA SER A 128 18.05 15.79 17.25
C SER A 128 18.21 14.34 16.77
N GLY A 129 17.16 13.74 16.19
CA GLY A 129 17.13 12.35 15.76
C GLY A 129 16.54 12.20 14.36
N SER A 130 15.85 11.09 14.15
CA SER A 130 15.20 10.77 12.89
C SER A 130 13.86 10.09 13.14
N VAL A 131 13.02 10.09 12.11
CA VAL A 131 11.81 9.26 12.07
C VAL A 131 11.98 8.26 10.95
N LEU A 132 11.77 6.99 11.28
CA LEU A 132 11.60 5.92 10.32
C LEU A 132 10.09 5.76 10.05
N ARG A 133 9.64 6.17 8.87
CA ARG A 133 8.32 5.84 8.36
C ARG A 133 8.40 4.49 7.66
N MET A 134 7.52 3.58 8.05
CA MET A 134 7.43 2.24 7.50
C MET A 134 6.01 2.02 6.99
N SER A 135 5.87 1.29 5.88
CA SER A 135 4.59 0.70 5.51
C SER A 135 4.72 -0.78 5.23
N SER A 136 3.60 -1.48 5.39
CA SER A 136 3.39 -2.85 4.98
C SER A 136 2.09 -2.91 4.19
N LEU A 137 2.16 -3.41 2.96
CA LEU A 137 0.99 -3.62 2.09
C LEU A 137 0.83 -5.10 1.79
N SER A 138 -0.38 -5.62 2.01
CA SER A 138 -0.68 -7.00 1.67
C SER A 138 -0.69 -7.21 0.16
N ARG A 139 0.05 -8.22 -0.31
CA ARG A 139 0.01 -8.67 -1.71
C ARG A 139 -0.93 -9.84 -1.94
N ILE A 140 -1.64 -10.25 -0.91
CA ILE A 140 -2.70 -11.24 -1.02
C ILE A 140 -3.88 -10.54 -1.67
N HIS A 141 -4.28 -11.04 -2.83
CA HIS A 141 -5.48 -10.59 -3.51
C HIS A 141 -6.67 -10.69 -2.56
N GLY A 142 -7.46 -9.62 -2.47
CA GLY A 142 -8.67 -9.60 -1.65
C GLY A 142 -8.47 -9.71 -0.13
N ALA A 143 -7.28 -9.39 0.40
CA ALA A 143 -7.02 -9.43 1.84
C ALA A 143 -7.70 -8.26 2.58
N LEU A 144 -8.94 -8.49 3.02
CA LEU A 144 -9.59 -7.59 3.98
C LEU A 144 -9.17 -7.96 5.41
N GLY A 145 -8.45 -7.08 6.10
CA GLY A 145 -8.17 -7.22 7.52
C GLY A 145 -6.91 -7.99 7.89
N ASP A 146 -6.33 -8.78 6.97
CA ASP A 146 -5.08 -9.57 7.06
C ASP A 146 -4.72 -10.20 8.42
N ALA A 147 -5.71 -10.39 9.29
CA ALA A 147 -5.54 -10.75 10.69
C ALA A 147 -4.55 -9.85 11.48
N GLY A 148 -4.35 -8.59 11.06
CA GLY A 148 -3.42 -7.66 11.71
C GLY A 148 -1.95 -7.88 11.34
N GLN A 149 -1.66 -8.73 10.34
CA GLN A 149 -0.31 -9.10 9.94
C GLN A 149 0.55 -7.89 9.58
N ASN A 150 0.03 -6.91 8.85
CA ASN A 150 0.78 -5.73 8.45
C ASN A 150 1.29 -4.92 9.67
N PHE A 151 0.46 -4.70 10.70
CA PHE A 151 0.93 -4.01 11.90
C PHE A 151 1.91 -4.88 12.70
N LYS A 152 1.64 -6.19 12.81
CA LYS A 152 2.54 -7.14 13.45
C LYS A 152 3.95 -7.09 12.85
N THR A 153 4.04 -7.05 11.52
CA THR A 153 5.30 -6.96 10.77
C THR A 153 6.07 -5.70 11.15
N LEU A 154 5.41 -4.53 11.19
CA LEU A 154 6.06 -3.26 11.55
C LEU A 154 6.44 -3.20 13.04
N ALA A 155 5.59 -3.73 13.93
CA ALA A 155 5.86 -3.79 15.36
C ALA A 155 7.06 -4.70 15.67
N PHE A 156 7.15 -5.84 14.98
CA PHE A 156 8.30 -6.75 15.09
C PHE A 156 9.60 -6.08 14.62
N LEU A 157 9.59 -5.36 13.49
CA LEU A 157 10.76 -4.59 13.05
C LEU A 157 11.18 -3.53 14.08
N ALA A 158 10.23 -2.82 14.67
CA ALA A 158 10.51 -1.83 15.72
C ALA A 158 11.15 -2.47 16.97
N GLU A 159 10.68 -3.64 17.38
CA GLU A 159 11.29 -4.44 18.46
C GLU A 159 12.75 -4.79 18.14
N LYS A 160 13.02 -5.25 16.91
CA LYS A 160 14.39 -5.60 16.46
C LYS A 160 15.30 -4.40 16.32
N LEU A 161 14.74 -3.21 16.13
CA LEU A 161 15.47 -1.93 16.21
C LEU A 161 15.72 -1.47 17.65
N GLY A 162 15.21 -2.19 18.66
CA GLY A 162 15.33 -1.84 20.07
C GLY A 162 14.51 -0.60 20.45
N SER A 163 13.42 -0.33 19.71
CA SER A 163 12.58 0.84 19.91
C SER A 163 11.21 0.48 20.51
N SER A 164 10.43 1.50 20.84
CA SER A 164 9.02 1.34 21.24
C SER A 164 8.17 0.86 20.06
N LYS A 165 6.92 0.48 20.33
CA LYS A 165 5.95 0.19 19.26
C LYS A 165 5.82 1.40 18.34
N PRO A 166 5.71 1.18 17.02
CA PRO A 166 5.55 2.27 16.08
C PRO A 166 4.16 2.89 16.22
N THR A 167 4.06 4.19 15.99
CA THR A 167 2.80 4.95 16.02
C THR A 167 2.09 4.79 14.68
N PRO A 168 0.86 4.23 14.65
CA PRO A 168 0.07 4.15 13.42
C PRO A 168 -0.21 5.53 12.82
N VAL A 169 -0.06 5.64 11.50
CA VAL A 169 -0.34 6.85 10.71
C VAL A 169 -1.52 6.62 9.77
N HIS A 170 -1.59 5.46 9.13
CA HIS A 170 -2.69 5.09 8.23
C HIS A 170 -2.89 3.58 8.22
N GLY A 171 -4.14 3.12 8.12
CA GLY A 171 -4.46 1.70 8.26
C GLY A 171 -4.14 1.19 9.67
N CYS A 172 -3.57 -0.01 9.79
CA CYS A 172 -3.18 -0.59 11.09
C CYS A 172 -4.34 -0.68 12.11
N GLY A 173 -5.57 -0.92 11.65
CA GLY A 173 -6.76 -0.94 12.50
C GLY A 173 -7.22 0.43 13.02
N LEU A 174 -6.64 1.54 12.54
CA LEU A 174 -7.17 2.87 12.81
C LEU A 174 -8.60 3.00 12.25
N PRO A 175 -9.46 3.82 12.87
CA PRO A 175 -10.78 4.12 12.33
C PRO A 175 -10.65 4.71 10.91
N VAL A 176 -11.44 4.19 9.97
CA VAL A 176 -11.50 4.75 8.62
C VAL A 176 -12.19 6.11 8.72
N ALA A 177 -11.47 7.20 8.47
CA ALA A 177 -12.06 8.55 8.45
C ALA A 177 -13.28 8.58 7.51
N SER A 178 -14.41 9.09 8.00
CA SER A 178 -15.61 9.26 7.20
C SER A 178 -15.36 10.32 6.11
N SER A 179 -15.72 9.99 4.88
CA SER A 179 -15.58 10.91 3.75
C SER A 179 -16.55 12.08 3.92
N PRO A 180 -16.08 13.35 3.94
CA PRO A 180 -16.98 14.48 3.79
C PRO A 180 -17.52 14.48 2.35
N SER A 181 -18.84 14.55 2.22
CA SER A 181 -19.52 14.69 0.92
C SER A 181 -19.17 16.04 0.29
N SER A 182 -18.22 16.09 -0.64
CA SER A 182 -17.90 17.32 -1.37
C SER A 182 -18.39 17.25 -2.81
N MET A 183 -19.53 17.88 -3.10
CA MET A 183 -19.88 18.23 -4.48
C MET A 183 -18.91 19.30 -4.99
N GLN A 184 -18.10 19.00 -6.00
CA GLN A 184 -17.38 20.02 -6.78
C GLN A 184 -17.69 19.90 -8.27
N ARG A 185 -18.15 21.02 -8.86
CA ARG A 185 -18.42 21.21 -10.29
C ARG A 185 -17.09 21.34 -11.06
N GLY A 186 -16.92 20.53 -12.09
CA GLY A 186 -15.75 20.56 -12.99
C GLY A 186 -15.84 21.65 -14.07
N GLY A 187 -14.69 22.26 -14.37
CA GLY A 187 -14.43 23.04 -15.59
C GLY A 187 -13.62 22.22 -16.60
N PHE A 188 -13.88 22.46 -17.88
CA PHE A 188 -13.32 21.75 -19.05
C PHE A 188 -11.93 22.28 -19.44
N PHE A 189 -11.04 21.40 -19.91
CA PHE A 189 -9.84 21.77 -20.65
C PHE A 189 -9.55 20.81 -21.82
N ASP A 190 -8.99 21.40 -22.87
CA ASP A 190 -8.74 20.84 -24.20
C ASP A 190 -7.64 19.76 -24.25
N VAL A 191 -7.81 18.85 -25.22
CA VAL A 191 -6.96 17.69 -25.49
C VAL A 191 -5.76 18.09 -26.34
N ALA A 192 -4.55 18.04 -25.75
CA ALA A 192 -3.29 17.99 -26.49
C ALA A 192 -2.80 16.53 -26.56
N THR A 193 -2.38 16.12 -27.76
CA THR A 193 -1.85 14.79 -28.10
C THR A 193 -0.68 14.40 -27.21
N GLN A 194 -0.87 13.39 -26.36
CA GLN A 194 0.18 12.86 -25.48
C GLN A 194 0.23 11.33 -25.50
N THR A 195 1.46 10.82 -25.50
CA THR A 195 1.84 9.41 -25.34
C THR A 195 1.20 8.81 -24.09
N SER A 196 0.32 7.82 -24.28
CA SER A 196 -0.55 7.16 -23.29
C SER A 196 -1.17 8.11 -22.24
N PRO A 197 -2.48 8.40 -22.30
CA PRO A 197 -3.14 9.34 -21.40
C PRO A 197 -3.09 8.97 -19.90
N SER A 198 -2.52 7.83 -19.53
CA SER A 198 -2.35 7.34 -18.16
C SER A 198 -0.98 7.62 -17.51
N VAL A 199 -0.01 8.23 -18.21
CA VAL A 199 1.36 8.45 -17.68
C VAL A 199 1.82 9.90 -17.66
N CYS A 200 2.65 10.23 -16.67
CA CYS A 200 3.21 11.58 -16.50
C CYS A 200 4.42 11.87 -17.37
N GLY A 201 5.19 10.84 -17.76
CA GLY A 201 6.35 10.98 -18.63
C GLY A 201 7.46 11.89 -18.05
N PRO A 202 8.41 12.33 -18.88
CA PRO A 202 9.61 13.05 -18.43
C PRO A 202 9.38 14.54 -18.13
N SER A 203 8.21 15.09 -18.44
CA SER A 203 7.87 16.51 -18.23
C SER A 203 6.53 16.64 -17.49
N PRO A 204 6.42 16.10 -16.26
CA PRO A 204 5.16 15.94 -15.54
C PRO A 204 4.44 17.28 -15.29
N SER A 205 5.16 18.38 -15.12
CA SER A 205 4.59 19.71 -14.91
C SER A 205 3.74 20.23 -16.07
N LYS A 206 3.80 19.59 -17.25
CA LYS A 206 3.00 19.93 -18.44
C LYS A 206 1.85 18.96 -18.68
N VAL A 207 1.68 17.97 -17.80
CA VAL A 207 0.73 16.86 -17.99
C VAL A 207 -0.42 17.05 -17.01
N PRO A 208 -1.68 17.07 -17.47
CA PRO A 208 -2.82 17.11 -16.58
C PRO A 208 -2.78 15.98 -15.56
N ASP A 209 -3.11 16.29 -14.31
CA ASP A 209 -3.13 15.38 -13.15
C ASP A 209 -1.75 14.90 -12.65
N CYS A 210 -0.64 15.40 -13.19
CA CYS A 210 0.71 15.06 -12.70
C CYS A 210 1.29 16.11 -11.73
N ASP A 211 0.47 17.07 -11.30
CA ASP A 211 0.80 18.12 -10.34
C ASP A 211 0.65 17.65 -8.88
N LYS A 212 0.49 16.35 -8.65
CA LYS A 212 0.19 15.74 -7.34
C LYS A 212 1.25 14.73 -6.86
N PRO A 213 2.54 15.11 -6.84
CA PRO A 213 3.61 14.20 -6.43
C PRO A 213 3.47 13.81 -4.95
N ASP A 214 3.50 12.51 -4.65
CA ASP A 214 3.48 12.03 -3.27
C ASP A 214 4.89 11.83 -2.72
N MET A 215 5.25 12.64 -1.73
CA MET A 215 6.61 12.66 -1.17
C MET A 215 6.80 11.64 -0.04
N GLY A 216 6.45 10.37 -0.28
CA GLY A 216 6.73 9.27 0.63
C GLY A 216 5.68 9.04 1.72
N SER A 217 4.39 9.24 1.40
CA SER A 217 3.31 9.02 2.37
C SER A 217 3.25 7.58 2.85
N CYS A 218 3.59 6.61 2.00
CA CYS A 218 3.62 5.20 2.36
C CYS A 218 5.04 4.68 2.63
N GLY A 219 6.02 5.55 2.95
CA GLY A 219 7.45 5.16 2.90
C GLY A 219 7.99 5.04 1.47
N ASN A 220 7.09 5.04 0.48
CA ASN A 220 7.30 5.29 -0.94
C ASN A 220 6.15 6.18 -1.45
N ALA A 221 6.18 6.61 -2.71
CA ALA A 221 5.05 7.34 -3.30
C ALA A 221 3.82 6.44 -3.43
N CYS A 222 2.69 6.95 -2.94
CA CYS A 222 1.39 6.30 -3.05
C CYS A 222 0.25 7.31 -3.23
N CYS A 223 -0.90 6.81 -3.67
CA CYS A 223 -2.13 7.59 -3.72
C CYS A 223 -3.34 6.71 -3.39
N LEU A 224 -4.11 7.13 -2.38
CA LEU A 224 -5.43 6.61 -2.05
C LEU A 224 -6.47 7.64 -2.44
N ALA A 225 -7.46 7.23 -3.21
CA ALA A 225 -8.58 8.08 -3.58
C ALA A 225 -9.90 7.30 -3.60
N GLU A 226 -11.00 8.04 -3.50
CA GLU A 226 -12.35 7.49 -3.59
C GLU A 226 -13.12 8.14 -4.74
N LEU A 227 -14.04 7.37 -5.31
CA LEU A 227 -14.96 7.78 -6.35
C LEU A 227 -16.38 7.36 -5.95
N ASP A 228 -17.22 8.34 -5.60
CA ASP A 228 -18.64 8.10 -5.33
C ASP A 228 -19.38 7.81 -6.62
N LEU A 229 -20.13 6.72 -6.72
CA LEU A 229 -20.81 6.30 -7.94
C LEU A 229 -22.27 6.05 -7.66
N ALA A 230 -23.17 6.68 -8.42
CA ALA A 230 -24.60 6.42 -8.37
C ALA A 230 -24.95 5.10 -9.10
N MET A 231 -24.28 4.02 -8.70
CA MET A 231 -24.36 2.68 -9.28
C MET A 231 -24.33 1.61 -8.18
N ASP A 232 -24.97 0.49 -8.46
CA ASP A 232 -24.91 -0.71 -7.61
C ASP A 232 -23.47 -1.27 -7.54
N PRO A 233 -23.02 -1.79 -6.38
CA PRO A 233 -21.67 -2.31 -6.20
C PRO A 233 -21.25 -3.34 -7.25
N ALA A 234 -22.14 -4.23 -7.69
CA ALA A 234 -21.83 -5.26 -8.69
C ALA A 234 -21.60 -4.64 -10.08
N LYS A 235 -22.29 -3.55 -10.40
CA LYS A 235 -22.07 -2.82 -11.65
C LYS A 235 -20.73 -2.07 -11.62
N VAL A 236 -20.40 -1.43 -10.50
CA VAL A 236 -19.09 -0.78 -10.32
C VAL A 236 -17.96 -1.79 -10.45
N TYR A 237 -18.10 -2.96 -9.83
CA TYR A 237 -17.14 -4.06 -9.93
C TYR A 237 -16.97 -4.50 -11.39
N ALA A 238 -18.08 -4.82 -12.08
CA ALA A 238 -18.02 -5.26 -13.46
C ALA A 238 -17.37 -4.22 -14.40
N GLN A 239 -17.68 -2.94 -14.25
CA GLN A 239 -17.10 -1.87 -15.06
C GLN A 239 -15.61 -1.64 -14.77
N THR A 240 -15.22 -1.70 -13.49
CA THR A 240 -13.80 -1.54 -13.12
C THR A 240 -12.98 -2.72 -13.62
N LEU A 241 -13.51 -3.93 -13.51
CA LEU A 241 -12.88 -5.14 -14.03
C LEU A 241 -12.76 -5.09 -15.57
N ASP A 242 -13.79 -4.63 -16.27
CA ASP A 242 -13.77 -4.45 -17.72
C ASP A 242 -12.73 -3.40 -18.14
N ALA A 243 -12.64 -2.28 -17.41
CA ALA A 243 -11.61 -1.27 -17.65
C ALA A 243 -10.20 -1.84 -17.47
N LEU A 244 -9.92 -2.56 -16.38
CA LEU A 244 -8.61 -3.19 -16.15
C LEU A 244 -8.25 -4.25 -17.21
N LYS A 245 -9.24 -4.87 -17.85
CA LYS A 245 -9.02 -5.87 -18.90
C LYS A 245 -8.90 -5.27 -20.30
N SER A 246 -9.58 -4.16 -20.57
CA SER A 246 -9.62 -3.50 -21.88
C SER A 246 -8.54 -2.45 -22.07
N LEU A 247 -8.03 -1.85 -21.00
CA LEU A 247 -7.02 -0.79 -21.04
C LEU A 247 -5.57 -1.32 -21.00
N GLN A 248 -5.32 -2.52 -21.53
CA GLN A 248 -3.96 -3.12 -21.56
C GLN A 248 -2.96 -2.27 -22.35
N ASP A 249 -3.41 -1.64 -23.44
CA ASP A 249 -2.58 -0.73 -24.24
C ASP A 249 -2.20 0.55 -23.47
N ASP A 250 -3.02 0.95 -22.49
CA ASP A 250 -2.76 2.05 -21.56
C ASP A 250 -1.97 1.59 -20.31
N GLY A 251 -1.58 0.31 -20.26
CA GLY A 251 -0.76 -0.30 -19.21
C GLY A 251 -1.54 -0.95 -18.07
N PHE A 252 -2.88 -0.99 -18.12
CA PHE A 252 -3.67 -1.55 -17.03
C PHE A 252 -3.86 -3.07 -17.18
N ASN A 253 -3.75 -3.77 -16.06
CA ASN A 253 -3.97 -5.21 -16.00
C ASN A 253 -4.76 -5.58 -14.75
N TYR A 254 -5.75 -6.44 -14.89
CA TYR A 254 -6.37 -7.10 -13.74
C TYR A 254 -5.43 -8.18 -13.20
N VAL A 255 -5.27 -8.23 -11.87
CA VAL A 255 -4.47 -9.25 -11.20
C VAL A 255 -5.38 -10.29 -10.61
N THR A 256 -5.14 -11.56 -10.95
CA THR A 256 -5.73 -12.73 -10.30
C THR A 256 -4.67 -13.52 -9.58
N GLY A 257 -5.03 -14.13 -8.45
CA GLY A 257 -4.22 -15.15 -7.80
C GLY A 257 -3.82 -14.81 -6.37
N GLY A 258 -3.03 -15.68 -5.78
CA GLY A 258 -2.81 -15.75 -4.33
C GLY A 258 -3.14 -17.16 -3.84
N ASP A 259 -2.55 -17.61 -2.73
CA ASP A 259 -2.93 -18.87 -2.11
C ASP A 259 -3.21 -18.65 -0.60
N PRO A 260 -4.48 -18.65 -0.16
CA PRO A 260 -5.65 -18.90 -1.00
C PRO A 260 -5.87 -17.72 -1.95
N ASN A 261 -6.53 -17.95 -3.07
CA ASN A 261 -7.05 -16.88 -3.91
C ASN A 261 -8.47 -16.59 -3.42
N PRO A 262 -8.68 -15.73 -2.39
CA PRO A 262 -10.04 -15.40 -2.03
C PRO A 262 -10.67 -14.72 -3.25
N GLY A 263 -11.90 -15.09 -3.59
CA GLY A 263 -12.60 -14.45 -4.69
C GLY A 263 -12.85 -12.97 -4.37
N ASP A 264 -13.06 -12.18 -5.41
CA ASP A 264 -13.26 -10.72 -5.29
C ASP A 264 -14.55 -10.36 -4.54
N ASP A 265 -15.52 -11.29 -4.48
CA ASP A 265 -16.85 -11.09 -3.91
C ASP A 265 -16.86 -11.28 -2.39
N LEU A 266 -17.09 -10.19 -1.68
CA LEU A 266 -17.15 -10.16 -0.22
C LEU A 266 -18.56 -10.34 0.35
N ARG A 267 -19.60 -10.33 -0.50
CA ARG A 267 -21.00 -10.42 -0.05
C ARG A 267 -21.30 -11.68 0.77
N PRO A 268 -20.72 -12.87 0.48
CA PRO A 268 -20.93 -14.06 1.31
C PRO A 268 -20.49 -13.91 2.77
N TYR A 269 -19.59 -12.97 3.07
CA TYR A 269 -19.07 -12.76 4.42
C TYR A 269 -19.88 -11.76 5.25
N ASN A 270 -20.89 -11.11 4.66
CA ASN A 270 -21.78 -10.15 5.33
C ASN A 270 -21.04 -9.08 6.15
N ILE A 271 -20.01 -8.47 5.54
CA ILE A 271 -19.20 -7.43 6.20
C ILE A 271 -20.03 -6.15 6.30
N THR A 272 -20.24 -5.66 7.52
CA THR A 272 -20.94 -4.40 7.80
C THR A 272 -20.03 -3.31 8.37
N GLU A 273 -18.89 -3.69 8.97
CA GLU A 273 -17.99 -2.77 9.70
C GLU A 273 -16.53 -2.90 9.23
N PRO A 274 -15.79 -1.78 9.04
CA PRO A 274 -16.21 -0.39 9.29
C PRO A 274 -17.08 0.20 8.16
N LYS A 275 -17.18 -0.53 7.05
CA LYS A 275 -17.99 -0.17 5.88
C LYS A 275 -18.58 -1.45 5.28
N PRO A 276 -19.74 -1.36 4.59
CA PRO A 276 -20.38 -2.50 3.96
C PRO A 276 -19.69 -2.89 2.65
N PHE A 277 -18.46 -3.41 2.74
CA PHE A 277 -17.66 -3.85 1.60
C PHE A 277 -18.34 -5.01 0.87
N LYS A 278 -18.41 -4.90 -0.45
CA LYS A 278 -19.03 -5.89 -1.35
C LYS A 278 -18.02 -6.55 -2.27
N PHE A 279 -16.98 -5.83 -2.68
CA PHE A 279 -15.92 -6.36 -3.54
C PHE A 279 -14.55 -5.85 -3.11
N ILE A 280 -13.53 -6.67 -3.34
CA ILE A 280 -12.12 -6.33 -3.14
C ILE A 280 -11.28 -7.04 -4.22
N PHE A 281 -10.38 -6.33 -4.87
CA PHE A 281 -9.58 -6.91 -5.96
C PHE A 281 -8.35 -6.06 -6.27
N GLN A 282 -7.43 -6.62 -7.06
CA GLN A 282 -6.19 -5.95 -7.41
C GLN A 282 -6.03 -5.76 -8.92
N GLY A 283 -5.25 -4.77 -9.28
CA GLY A 283 -4.78 -4.51 -10.63
C GLY A 283 -3.32 -4.06 -10.63
N ARG A 284 -2.82 -3.74 -11.80
CA ARG A 284 -1.49 -3.15 -12.01
C ARG A 284 -1.53 -2.11 -13.09
N HIS A 285 -0.59 -1.17 -13.01
CA HIS A 285 -0.36 -0.18 -14.05
C HIS A 285 1.11 -0.19 -14.49
N ASP A 286 1.34 -0.58 -15.73
CA ASP A 286 2.63 -0.55 -16.40
C ASP A 286 2.86 0.83 -17.04
N ALA A 287 3.89 1.54 -16.61
CA ALA A 287 4.38 2.71 -17.33
C ALA A 287 5.42 2.29 -18.40
N PRO A 288 5.64 3.06 -19.48
CA PRO A 288 6.63 2.72 -20.50
C PRO A 288 8.01 2.37 -19.96
N LYS A 289 8.46 3.07 -18.92
CA LYS A 289 9.75 2.85 -18.24
C LYS A 289 9.70 1.76 -17.16
N TYR A 290 8.55 1.56 -16.51
CA TYR A 290 8.42 0.73 -15.32
C TYR A 290 7.30 -0.29 -15.53
N LYS A 291 7.70 -1.55 -15.79
CA LYS A 291 6.79 -2.63 -16.17
C LYS A 291 6.98 -3.88 -15.32
N GLY A 292 5.99 -4.77 -15.36
CA GLY A 292 6.07 -6.11 -14.75
C GLY A 292 6.35 -6.01 -13.25
N PRO A 293 7.45 -6.58 -12.71
CA PRO A 293 7.77 -6.50 -11.28
C PRO A 293 7.89 -5.08 -10.70
N ASN A 294 8.14 -4.07 -11.53
CA ASN A 294 8.27 -2.67 -11.12
C ASN A 294 7.03 -1.82 -11.46
N ALA A 295 5.99 -2.44 -12.04
CA ALA A 295 4.71 -1.79 -12.29
C ALA A 295 4.02 -1.43 -10.97
N ASP A 296 3.29 -0.32 -10.95
CA ASP A 296 2.52 0.10 -9.79
C ASP A 296 1.47 -0.96 -9.45
N ILE A 297 1.25 -1.18 -8.15
CA ILE A 297 0.13 -2.03 -7.69
C ILE A 297 -1.09 -1.14 -7.53
N LEU A 298 -2.23 -1.66 -7.98
CA LEU A 298 -3.52 -1.08 -7.76
C LEU A 298 -4.35 -1.97 -6.84
N ASP A 299 -4.92 -1.38 -5.81
CA ASP A 299 -5.84 -2.06 -4.89
C ASP A 299 -7.20 -1.39 -4.94
N PHE A 300 -8.26 -2.20 -4.97
CA PHE A 300 -9.63 -1.75 -5.12
C PHE A 300 -10.51 -2.35 -4.05
N ALA A 301 -11.34 -1.52 -3.44
CA ALA A 301 -12.45 -1.97 -2.62
C ALA A 301 -13.72 -1.21 -3.00
N ILE A 302 -14.85 -1.91 -3.03
CA ILE A 302 -16.16 -1.33 -3.31
C ILE A 302 -17.04 -1.55 -2.11
N TYR A 303 -17.60 -0.46 -1.58
CA TYR A 303 -18.58 -0.51 -0.50
C TYR A 303 -19.85 0.25 -0.87
N GLU A 304 -20.95 -0.19 -0.29
CA GLU A 304 -22.25 0.46 -0.49
C GLU A 304 -22.31 1.79 0.26
N SER A 305 -22.96 2.77 -0.36
CA SER A 305 -23.27 4.07 0.23
C SER A 305 -24.75 4.41 0.03
N GLY A 306 -25.31 5.33 0.82
CA GLY A 306 -26.74 5.64 0.77
C GLY A 306 -27.28 6.09 -0.61
N SER A 307 -26.41 6.51 -1.53
CA SER A 307 -26.76 6.94 -2.88
C SER A 307 -26.18 6.06 -4.00
N GLY A 308 -25.59 4.91 -3.67
CA GLY A 308 -24.95 4.00 -4.64
C GLY A 308 -23.77 3.27 -4.03
N SER A 309 -22.58 3.46 -4.60
CA SER A 309 -21.35 2.80 -4.16
C SER A 309 -20.22 3.80 -4.05
N VAL A 310 -19.20 3.46 -3.27
CA VAL A 310 -17.90 4.12 -3.34
C VAL A 310 -16.89 3.12 -3.88
N LEU A 311 -16.19 3.51 -4.95
CA LEU A 311 -15.00 2.82 -5.41
C LEU A 311 -13.79 3.46 -4.73
N ARG A 312 -13.18 2.73 -3.79
CA ARG A 312 -11.89 3.08 -3.20
C ARG A 312 -10.79 2.48 -4.07
N MET A 313 -9.83 3.32 -4.44
CA MET A 313 -8.70 2.94 -5.29
C MET A 313 -7.41 3.40 -4.64
N PHE A 314 -6.41 2.54 -4.66
CA PHE A 314 -5.08 2.85 -4.20
C PHE A 314 -4.07 2.49 -5.28
N SER A 315 -3.02 3.30 -5.39
CA SER A 315 -1.87 3.05 -6.25
C SER A 315 -0.60 3.21 -5.43
N LEU A 316 0.26 2.21 -5.47
CA LEU A 316 1.57 2.20 -4.80
C LEU A 316 2.68 2.05 -5.83
N SER A 317 3.67 2.95 -5.76
CA SER A 317 4.85 2.81 -6.60
C SER A 317 5.70 1.63 -6.14
N ARG A 318 6.02 0.74 -7.09
CA ARG A 318 6.91 -0.41 -6.85
C ARG A 318 8.35 -0.15 -7.26
N ILE A 319 8.63 1.07 -7.65
CA ILE A 319 9.97 1.51 -7.98
C ILE A 319 10.67 1.80 -6.67
N HIS A 320 11.82 1.16 -6.52
CA HIS A 320 12.72 1.40 -5.40
C HIS A 320 13.13 2.88 -5.36
N GLY A 321 12.88 3.52 -4.23
CA GLY A 321 13.21 4.92 -4.01
C GLY A 321 12.33 5.93 -4.74
N ALA A 322 11.12 5.57 -5.15
CA ALA A 322 10.19 6.48 -5.82
C ALA A 322 9.58 7.53 -4.87
N LEU A 323 10.41 8.47 -4.41
CA LEU A 323 9.91 9.67 -3.74
C LEU A 323 9.31 10.62 -4.77
N GLY A 324 8.04 10.99 -4.60
CA GLY A 324 7.37 12.01 -5.40
C GLY A 324 6.79 11.52 -6.73
N ASP A 325 7.21 10.35 -7.24
CA ASP A 325 6.75 9.63 -8.46
C ASP A 325 6.30 10.46 -9.69
N ALA A 326 6.68 11.73 -9.75
CA ALA A 326 6.14 12.71 -10.67
C ALA A 326 4.59 12.81 -10.69
N GLY A 327 3.90 12.41 -9.62
CA GLY A 327 2.43 12.38 -9.55
C GLY A 327 1.78 11.20 -10.29
N GLN A 328 2.57 10.20 -10.68
CA GLN A 328 2.11 9.06 -11.48
C GLN A 328 0.96 8.30 -10.81
N ASN A 329 1.03 8.03 -9.51
CA ASN A 329 -0.03 7.32 -8.80
C ASN A 329 -1.39 8.05 -8.88
N TYR A 330 -1.43 9.37 -8.70
CA TYR A 330 -2.69 10.12 -8.85
C TYR A 330 -3.16 10.12 -10.31
N LYS A 331 -2.23 10.28 -11.26
CA LYS A 331 -2.53 10.24 -12.70
C LYS A 331 -3.18 8.92 -13.10
N THR A 332 -2.64 7.80 -12.63
CA THR A 332 -3.14 6.45 -12.87
C THR A 332 -4.59 6.31 -12.37
N LEU A 333 -4.88 6.72 -11.14
CA LEU A 333 -6.22 6.64 -10.57
C LEU A 333 -7.22 7.61 -11.24
N SER A 334 -6.80 8.84 -11.54
CA SER A 334 -7.63 9.83 -12.25
C SER A 334 -8.00 9.34 -13.65
N PHE A 335 -7.04 8.79 -14.38
CA PHE A 335 -7.28 8.23 -15.71
C PHE A 335 -8.28 7.09 -15.68
N LEU A 336 -8.11 6.13 -14.75
CA LEU A 336 -9.05 5.02 -14.60
C LEU A 336 -10.45 5.52 -14.26
N ALA A 337 -10.58 6.48 -13.34
CA ALA A 337 -11.86 7.09 -12.99
C ALA A 337 -12.54 7.77 -14.18
N GLN A 338 -11.79 8.48 -15.03
CA GLN A 338 -12.33 9.11 -16.25
C GLN A 338 -12.87 8.07 -17.24
N LYS A 339 -12.30 6.86 -17.28
CA LYS A 339 -12.80 5.76 -18.12
C LYS A 339 -14.09 5.15 -17.57
N LEU A 340 -14.29 5.18 -16.25
CA LEU A 340 -15.52 4.72 -15.61
C LEU A 340 -16.63 5.77 -15.73
N VAL A 341 -16.34 7.02 -15.35
CA VAL A 341 -17.28 8.13 -15.36
C VAL A 341 -16.54 9.43 -15.71
N ALA A 342 -16.54 9.80 -16.99
CA ALA A 342 -15.76 10.92 -17.54
C ALA A 342 -15.93 12.28 -16.84
N SER A 343 -17.09 12.53 -16.20
CA SER A 343 -17.39 13.80 -15.55
C SER A 343 -16.98 13.89 -14.08
N GLN A 344 -16.54 12.78 -13.48
CA GLN A 344 -16.33 12.71 -12.05
C GLN A 344 -14.86 12.65 -11.68
N LYS A 345 -14.47 13.50 -10.72
CA LYS A 345 -13.11 13.53 -10.18
C LYS A 345 -13.01 12.63 -8.96
N ILE A 346 -11.87 11.97 -8.83
CA ILE A 346 -11.51 11.24 -7.62
C ILE A 346 -11.26 12.21 -6.46
N VAL A 347 -11.58 11.78 -5.25
CA VAL A 347 -11.33 12.52 -4.01
C VAL A 347 -10.14 11.86 -3.29
N PRO A 348 -8.95 12.50 -3.28
CA PRO A 348 -7.80 12.02 -2.50
C PRO A 348 -8.13 11.83 -1.02
N LYS A 349 -7.60 10.77 -0.42
CA LYS A 349 -7.76 10.43 1.01
C LYS A 349 -6.44 10.27 1.74
N TYR A 350 -5.40 9.78 1.06
CA TYR A 350 -4.06 9.62 1.61
C TYR A 350 -3.03 9.62 0.49
N GLY A 351 -1.83 10.15 0.74
CA GLY A 351 -0.85 10.37 -0.33
C GLY A 351 -1.37 11.35 -1.39
N CYS A 352 -1.13 11.08 -2.68
CA CYS A 352 -1.59 11.92 -3.79
C CYS A 352 -1.15 13.40 -3.69
N GLY A 353 0.01 13.68 -3.10
CA GLY A 353 0.48 15.04 -2.86
C GLY A 353 -0.29 15.83 -1.79
N LEU A 354 -1.14 15.18 -1.01
CA LEU A 354 -1.75 15.80 0.17
C LEU A 354 -0.66 16.13 1.19
N THR A 355 -0.61 17.37 1.66
CA THR A 355 0.23 17.73 2.80
C THR A 355 -0.42 17.19 4.08
N THR A 356 0.31 16.43 4.89
CA THR A 356 -0.17 15.73 6.10
C THR A 356 -0.76 16.63 7.21
N ASN A 357 -0.91 17.93 6.99
CA ASN A 357 -1.59 18.85 7.90
C ASN A 357 -3.13 18.79 7.82
N ALA A 358 -3.71 18.01 6.89
CA ALA A 358 -5.15 17.97 6.67
C ALA A 358 -5.91 16.92 7.51
N HIS A 359 -5.24 16.09 8.31
CA HIS A 359 -5.90 15.00 9.05
C HIS A 359 -5.34 14.81 10.45
N VAL A 360 -5.66 15.72 11.39
CA VAL A 360 -5.94 15.42 12.80
C VAL A 360 -6.78 16.57 13.39
N GLU A 361 -8.08 16.62 13.12
CA GLU A 361 -9.03 17.08 14.14
C GLU A 361 -9.59 15.81 14.79
N ILE A 362 -8.84 15.25 15.73
CA ILE A 362 -9.43 14.37 16.74
C ILE A 362 -10.20 15.32 17.65
N LEU A 363 -11.52 15.35 17.50
CA LEU A 363 -12.42 15.79 18.57
C LEU A 363 -12.17 14.84 19.75
N LEU A 364 -11.40 15.31 20.72
CA LEU A 364 -11.34 14.75 22.07
C LEU A 364 -12.67 14.94 22.79
#